data_AF-A0A7S2EZT4-F1
#
_entry.id   AF-A0A7S2EZT4-F1
#
_cell.length_a   1.000
_cell.length_b   1.000
_cell.length_c   1.000
_cell.angle_alpha   90.00
_cell.angle_beta   90.00
_cell.angle_gamma   90.00
#
_symmetry.space_group_name_H-M   'P 1'
#
loop_
_entity.id
_entity.type
_entity.pdbx_description
1 polymer ?
#
loop_
_entity_poly.entity_id
_entity_poly.type
_entity_poly.pdbx_seq_one_letter_code
_entity_poly.pdbx_strand_id
1 'polypeptide(L)'
;PMASGSRAGFTAALNRALEREQARKDGDYAKADAIRQELTAQGVRCDDGSHTFTTPDGQQGSYSLHTGIGFQEVQMMCLEREQMRRENKYGEADQIRQQIQGHGATLDDKTHIFRMPDGSQGSYDLYQGTSSVAALAAPQPTRGYAFVNVRTAPIIAAAPAVAHYAAPVGTARRAPIIHAAPPVVATVQRQAPMVAQFAAPQRLQVPRLSQLAAPQPQRMQVARVSQPAPPMRSPVPMLGSGAVGGGGGGGVGVSRSEGGKFRGYLDALKLATEREEFRKSRDYNGADRLRALLQQSGVTVNDQNHTFSVNGLEGSYDLNAGFSSREIQYVALEREESRRGRDYARGDSLRDWLSKQNVTLDDKTHTFTMANGEVGSYDLYNWAPTDDLASFEPPHKQPRI
;
A
#
# COMPACT_ATOMS: atom_id res chain seq x y z
N PRO A 1 4.32 30.08 -15.88
CA PRO A 1 3.62 30.43 -14.63
C PRO A 1 2.48 29.44 -14.35
N MET A 2 2.78 28.36 -13.62
CA MET A 2 1.73 27.51 -13.04
C MET A 2 0.94 28.38 -12.09
N ALA A 3 -0.37 28.51 -12.29
CA ALA A 3 -1.23 29.21 -11.35
C ALA A 3 -1.03 28.53 -9.99
N SER A 4 -0.42 29.25 -9.05
CA SER A 4 -0.46 28.89 -7.64
C SER A 4 -1.92 28.98 -7.23
N GLY A 5 -2.67 27.90 -7.47
CA GLY A 5 -4.08 27.77 -7.11
C GLY A 5 -4.20 28.21 -5.67
N SER A 6 -4.99 29.25 -5.45
CA SER A 6 -5.08 29.88 -4.15
C SER A 6 -5.75 28.86 -3.24
N ARG A 7 -5.01 28.30 -2.27
CA ARG A 7 -5.60 27.35 -1.32
C ARG A 7 -6.59 28.02 -0.35
N ALA A 8 -6.81 29.32 -0.50
CA ALA A 8 -7.72 30.09 0.31
C ALA A 8 -9.16 29.63 0.08
N GLY A 9 -9.86 29.32 1.17
CA GLY A 9 -11.26 28.94 1.17
C GLY A 9 -11.53 27.44 1.31
N PHE A 10 -10.52 26.56 1.28
CA PHE A 10 -10.74 25.13 1.49
C PHE A 10 -11.37 24.86 2.86
N THR A 11 -10.80 25.45 3.91
CA THR A 11 -11.27 25.27 5.28
C THR A 11 -12.66 25.87 5.48
N ALA A 12 -12.95 27.02 4.86
CA ALA A 12 -14.28 27.64 4.90
C ALA A 12 -15.31 26.73 4.20
N ALA A 13 -14.99 26.19 3.02
CA ALA A 13 -15.84 25.27 2.28
C ALA A 13 -16.10 23.98 3.07
N LEU A 14 -15.08 23.40 3.70
CA LEU A 14 -15.19 22.21 4.53
C LEU A 14 -16.16 22.44 5.71
N ASN A 15 -16.00 23.53 6.45
CA ASN A 15 -16.86 23.84 7.59
C ASN A 15 -18.33 24.06 7.17
N ARG A 16 -18.56 24.75 6.05
CA ARG A 16 -19.91 24.92 5.50
C ARG A 16 -20.50 23.59 5.03
N ALA A 17 -19.71 22.73 4.41
CA ALA A 17 -20.16 21.40 4.02
C ALA A 17 -20.53 20.53 5.23
N LEU A 18 -19.75 20.59 6.31
CA LEU A 18 -20.08 19.92 7.59
C LEU A 18 -21.34 20.51 8.24
N GLU A 19 -21.50 21.84 8.24
CA GLU A 19 -22.71 22.49 8.75
C GLU A 19 -23.96 22.07 7.96
N ARG A 20 -23.83 21.95 6.64
CA ARG A 20 -24.90 21.42 5.77
C ARG A 20 -25.27 20.00 6.12
N GLU A 21 -24.29 19.12 6.31
CA GLU A 21 -24.56 17.72 6.65
C GLU A 21 -25.20 17.60 8.04
N GLN A 22 -24.81 18.46 8.99
CA GLN A 22 -25.45 18.55 10.30
C GLN A 22 -26.90 19.03 10.18
N ALA A 23 -27.18 20.05 9.35
CA ALA A 23 -28.55 20.49 9.08
C ALA A 23 -29.43 19.40 8.46
N ARG A 24 -28.87 18.59 7.54
CA ARG A 24 -29.58 17.41 6.98
C ARG A 24 -29.88 16.37 8.06
N LYS A 25 -28.90 16.09 8.94
CA LYS A 25 -29.07 15.16 10.07
C LYS A 25 -30.16 15.62 11.04
N ASP A 26 -30.26 16.93 11.24
CA ASP A 26 -31.27 17.55 12.11
C ASP A 26 -32.64 17.72 11.41
N GLY A 27 -32.74 17.40 10.11
CA GLY A 27 -33.95 17.53 9.31
C GLY A 27 -34.27 18.95 8.81
N ASP A 28 -33.36 19.91 9.00
CA ASP A 28 -33.47 21.28 8.49
C ASP A 28 -32.95 21.37 7.05
N TYR A 29 -33.74 20.81 6.13
CA TYR A 29 -33.41 20.80 4.70
C TYR A 29 -33.37 22.20 4.08
N ALA A 30 -34.15 23.14 4.61
CA ALA A 30 -34.13 24.53 4.13
C ALA A 30 -32.77 25.19 4.39
N LYS A 31 -32.23 25.02 5.60
CA LYS A 31 -30.87 25.47 5.93
C LYS A 31 -29.82 24.74 5.09
N ALA A 32 -29.94 23.42 4.94
CA ALA A 32 -29.00 22.63 4.14
C ALA A 32 -28.94 23.09 2.66
N ASP A 33 -30.09 23.41 2.07
CA ASP A 33 -30.19 23.92 0.70
C ASP A 33 -29.64 25.34 0.57
N ALA A 34 -29.89 26.21 1.56
CA ALA A 34 -29.28 27.54 1.60
C ALA A 34 -27.74 27.46 1.62
N ILE A 35 -27.17 26.57 2.43
CA ILE A 35 -25.71 26.36 2.48
C ILE A 35 -25.19 25.78 1.15
N ARG A 36 -25.93 24.86 0.52
CA ARG A 36 -25.57 24.32 -0.80
C ARG A 36 -25.51 25.43 -1.86
N GLN A 37 -26.47 26.34 -1.86
CA GLN A 37 -26.49 27.49 -2.77
C GLN A 37 -25.32 28.43 -2.50
N GLU A 38 -24.99 28.71 -1.24
CA GLU A 38 -23.81 29.49 -0.86
C GLU A 38 -22.51 28.86 -1.38
N LEU A 39 -22.31 27.57 -1.13
CA LEU A 39 -21.15 26.81 -1.64
C LEU A 39 -21.08 26.84 -3.17
N THR A 40 -22.22 26.65 -3.84
CA THR A 40 -22.30 26.70 -5.30
C THR A 40 -21.95 28.09 -5.84
N ALA A 41 -22.39 29.16 -5.16
CA ALA A 41 -22.06 30.53 -5.53
C ALA A 41 -20.56 30.84 -5.37
N GLN A 42 -19.88 30.17 -4.42
CA GLN A 42 -18.43 30.21 -4.25
C GLN A 42 -17.68 29.29 -5.25
N GLY A 43 -18.40 28.59 -6.13
CA GLY A 43 -17.85 27.66 -7.11
C GLY A 43 -17.47 26.28 -6.54
N VAL A 44 -17.87 25.98 -5.31
CA VAL A 44 -17.67 24.67 -4.69
C VAL A 44 -18.75 23.70 -5.19
N ARG A 45 -18.32 22.55 -5.69
CA ARG A 45 -19.22 21.48 -6.13
C ARG A 45 -19.36 20.44 -5.03
N CYS A 46 -20.57 20.17 -4.57
CA CYS A 46 -20.84 19.12 -3.59
C CYS A 46 -21.40 17.88 -4.28
N ASP A 47 -20.81 16.72 -4.01
CA ASP A 47 -21.36 15.40 -4.34
C ASP A 47 -21.91 14.75 -3.07
N ASP A 48 -23.24 14.64 -3.03
CA ASP A 48 -23.99 14.10 -1.89
C ASP A 48 -23.89 12.59 -1.79
N GLY A 49 -23.63 11.89 -2.89
CA GLY A 49 -23.54 10.42 -2.91
C GLY A 49 -22.25 9.91 -2.27
N SER A 50 -21.16 10.65 -2.45
CA SER A 50 -19.85 10.33 -1.88
C SER A 50 -19.51 11.12 -0.61
N HIS A 51 -20.36 12.07 -0.20
CA HIS A 51 -20.07 13.06 0.86
C HIS A 51 -18.73 13.77 0.62
N THR A 52 -18.49 14.18 -0.63
CA THR A 52 -17.27 14.91 -1.02
C THR A 52 -17.61 16.25 -1.64
N PHE A 53 -16.68 17.20 -1.55
CA PHE A 53 -16.77 18.49 -2.22
C PHE A 53 -15.49 18.76 -3.00
N THR A 54 -15.62 19.56 -4.06
CA THR A 54 -14.51 20.02 -4.89
C THR A 54 -14.51 21.53 -4.94
N THR A 55 -13.42 22.17 -4.51
CA THR A 55 -13.22 23.62 -4.59
C THR A 55 -12.96 24.07 -6.04
N PRO A 56 -13.08 25.37 -6.35
CA PRO A 56 -12.70 25.91 -7.67
C PRO A 56 -11.27 25.56 -8.10
N ASP A 57 -10.34 25.50 -7.14
CA ASP A 57 -8.95 25.11 -7.36
C ASP A 57 -8.72 23.60 -7.58
N GLY A 58 -9.80 22.81 -7.65
CA GLY A 58 -9.76 21.37 -7.88
C GLY A 58 -9.39 20.52 -6.66
N GLN A 59 -9.22 21.13 -5.48
CA GLN A 59 -9.00 20.38 -4.24
C GLN A 59 -10.28 19.68 -3.83
N GLN A 60 -10.14 18.44 -3.37
CA GLN A 60 -11.26 17.63 -2.91
C GLN A 60 -11.13 17.39 -1.41
N GLY A 61 -12.26 17.33 -0.72
CA GLY A 61 -12.34 16.95 0.69
C GLY A 61 -13.63 16.19 0.99
N SER A 62 -13.64 15.43 2.08
CA SER A 62 -14.82 14.75 2.60
C SER A 62 -15.48 15.52 3.74
N TYR A 63 -16.81 15.51 3.80
CA TYR A 63 -17.62 16.08 4.89
C TYR A 63 -18.50 15.04 5.58
N SER A 64 -18.09 13.77 5.60
CA SER A 64 -18.82 12.70 6.30
C SER A 64 -18.80 12.91 7.82
N LEU A 65 -19.97 13.14 8.43
CA LEU A 65 -20.10 13.25 9.90
C LEU A 65 -19.72 11.97 10.66
N HIS A 66 -19.80 10.81 10.00
CA HIS A 66 -19.51 9.52 10.63
C HIS A 66 -18.01 9.27 10.77
N THR A 67 -17.25 9.68 9.75
CA THR A 67 -15.79 9.48 9.71
C THR A 67 -15.06 10.59 10.48
N GLY A 68 -15.70 11.75 10.64
CA GLY A 68 -15.05 12.95 11.14
C GLY A 68 -14.13 13.56 10.09
N ILE A 69 -13.29 14.51 10.50
CA ILE A 69 -12.30 15.12 9.61
C ILE A 69 -11.13 14.16 9.45
N GLY A 70 -10.88 13.76 8.20
CA GLY A 70 -9.81 12.85 7.85
C GLY A 70 -8.43 13.49 7.92
N PHE A 71 -7.42 12.64 7.80
CA PHE A 71 -6.02 13.04 7.78
C PHE A 71 -5.72 14.06 6.67
N GLN A 72 -6.28 13.82 5.47
CA GLN A 72 -6.06 14.67 4.31
C GLN A 72 -6.63 16.07 4.52
N GLU A 73 -7.83 16.18 5.08
CA GLU A 73 -8.46 17.46 5.37
C GLU A 73 -7.64 18.28 6.37
N VAL A 74 -7.16 17.65 7.46
CA VAL A 74 -6.28 18.34 8.42
C VAL A 74 -4.98 18.79 7.76
N GLN A 75 -4.38 17.98 6.90
CA GLN A 75 -3.21 18.38 6.14
C GLN A 75 -3.49 19.60 5.26
N MET A 76 -4.62 19.63 4.57
CA MET A 76 -5.03 20.77 3.72
C MET A 76 -5.28 22.03 4.55
N MET A 77 -5.93 21.92 5.72
CA MET A 77 -6.08 23.05 6.66
C MET A 77 -4.72 23.59 7.13
N CYS A 78 -3.77 22.71 7.44
CA CYS A 78 -2.42 23.12 7.84
C CYS A 78 -1.70 23.90 6.72
N LEU A 79 -1.85 23.45 5.48
CA LEU A 79 -1.27 24.12 4.31
C LEU A 79 -1.92 25.47 4.03
N GLU A 80 -3.23 25.59 4.16
CA GLU A 80 -3.95 26.88 4.03
C GLU A 80 -3.52 27.85 5.13
N ARG A 81 -3.41 27.38 6.37
CA ARG A 81 -2.89 28.19 7.48
C ARG A 81 -1.50 28.75 7.18
N GLU A 82 -0.59 27.93 6.68
CA GLU A 82 0.77 28.35 6.35
C GLU A 82 0.77 29.40 5.22
N GLN A 83 -0.13 29.26 4.25
CA GLN A 83 -0.35 30.28 3.23
C GLN A 83 -0.81 31.61 3.83
N MET A 84 -1.78 31.59 4.76
CA MET A 84 -2.25 32.81 5.45
C MET A 84 -1.14 33.50 6.25
N ARG A 85 -0.26 32.72 6.88
CA ARG A 85 0.93 33.27 7.57
C ARG A 85 1.88 33.96 6.60
N ARG A 86 2.11 33.38 5.42
CA ARG A 86 2.96 33.97 4.36
C ARG A 86 2.37 35.28 3.83
N GLU A 87 1.05 35.37 3.77
CA GLU A 87 0.32 36.58 3.39
C GLU A 87 0.19 37.61 4.53
N ASN A 88 0.78 37.34 5.70
CA ASN A 88 0.68 38.15 6.92
C ASN A 88 -0.76 38.28 7.48
N LYS A 89 -1.66 37.36 7.13
CA LYS A 89 -3.03 37.27 7.65
C LYS A 89 -3.08 36.39 8.89
N TYR A 90 -2.43 36.84 9.97
CA TYR A 90 -2.28 36.03 11.18
C TYR A 90 -3.62 35.72 11.87
N GLY A 91 -4.60 36.62 11.82
CA GLY A 91 -5.92 36.37 12.41
C GLY A 91 -6.66 35.19 11.75
N GLU A 92 -6.62 35.11 10.42
CA GLU A 92 -7.20 33.98 9.67
C GLU A 92 -6.42 32.68 9.94
N ALA A 93 -5.10 32.76 10.00
CA ALA A 93 -4.25 31.61 10.34
C ALA A 93 -4.54 31.04 11.74
N ASP A 94 -4.84 31.89 12.72
CA ASP A 94 -5.19 31.48 14.07
C ASP A 94 -6.60 30.87 14.15
N GLN A 95 -7.55 31.36 13.35
CA GLN A 95 -8.87 30.72 13.21
C GLN A 95 -8.74 29.30 12.67
N ILE A 96 -7.93 29.10 11.62
CA ILE A 96 -7.68 27.77 11.07
C ILE A 96 -7.02 26.86 12.12
N ARG A 97 -6.07 27.37 12.92
CA ARG A 97 -5.48 26.60 14.03
C ARG A 97 -6.53 26.16 15.05
N GLN A 98 -7.40 27.07 15.48
CA GLN A 98 -8.46 26.76 16.45
C GLN A 98 -9.41 25.71 15.92
N GLN A 99 -9.73 25.74 14.61
CA GLN A 99 -10.54 24.72 13.97
C GLN A 99 -9.83 23.37 13.98
N ILE A 100 -8.55 23.29 13.58
CA ILE A 100 -7.78 22.05 13.62
C ILE A 100 -7.76 21.46 15.06
N GLN A 101 -7.57 22.31 16.06
CA GLN A 101 -7.64 21.91 17.48
C GLN A 101 -9.04 21.46 17.91
N GLY A 102 -10.09 22.10 17.40
CA GLY A 102 -11.49 21.72 17.63
C GLY A 102 -11.81 20.32 17.11
N HIS A 103 -11.10 19.85 16.08
CA HIS A 103 -11.17 18.47 15.57
C HIS A 103 -10.25 17.49 16.31
N GLY A 104 -9.58 17.93 17.37
CA GLY A 104 -8.72 17.11 18.22
C GLY A 104 -7.29 16.93 17.69
N ALA A 105 -6.95 17.54 16.55
CA ALA A 105 -5.59 17.50 16.03
C ALA A 105 -4.70 18.56 16.71
N THR A 106 -3.43 18.23 16.91
CA THR A 106 -2.42 19.13 17.49
C THR A 106 -1.42 19.54 16.42
N LEU A 107 -0.99 20.80 16.44
CA LEU A 107 0.06 21.32 15.56
C LEU A 107 1.33 21.61 16.34
N ASP A 108 2.46 21.24 15.76
CA ASP A 108 3.79 21.73 16.11
C ASP A 108 4.32 22.61 14.97
N ASP A 109 4.35 23.93 15.18
CA ASP A 109 4.85 24.89 14.19
C ASP A 109 6.35 24.81 13.98
N LYS A 110 7.10 24.38 15.00
CA LYS A 110 8.56 24.38 14.94
C LYS A 110 9.05 23.28 14.02
N THR A 111 8.35 22.16 13.99
CA THR A 111 8.68 20.99 13.17
C THR A 111 7.81 20.86 11.92
N HIS A 112 6.80 21.73 11.75
CA HIS A 112 5.79 21.64 10.69
C HIS A 112 5.07 20.28 10.64
N ILE A 113 4.80 19.70 11.82
CA ILE A 113 4.12 18.41 11.98
C ILE A 113 2.76 18.63 12.64
N PHE A 114 1.74 17.91 12.18
CA PHE A 114 0.46 17.77 12.88
C PHE A 114 0.29 16.34 13.39
N ARG A 115 -0.45 16.17 14.48
CA ARG A 115 -0.80 14.87 15.07
C ARG A 115 -2.31 14.77 15.24
N MET A 116 -2.88 13.68 14.77
CA MET A 116 -4.30 13.35 14.89
C MET A 116 -4.60 12.65 16.23
N PRO A 117 -5.87 12.60 16.67
CA PRO A 117 -6.27 11.89 17.89
C PRO A 117 -5.94 10.39 17.91
N ASP A 118 -5.88 9.75 16.75
CA ASP A 118 -5.53 8.33 16.58
C ASP A 118 -4.02 8.06 16.69
N GLY A 119 -3.21 9.10 16.89
CA GLY A 119 -1.75 9.04 16.96
C GLY A 119 -1.05 9.13 15.60
N SER A 120 -1.80 9.14 14.48
CA SER A 120 -1.21 9.41 13.16
C SER A 120 -0.65 10.82 13.11
N GLN A 121 0.41 11.01 12.31
CA GLN A 121 1.08 12.30 12.17
C GLN A 121 1.44 12.57 10.71
N GLY A 122 1.43 13.85 10.34
CA GLY A 122 1.76 14.31 8.99
C GLY A 122 2.60 15.57 9.00
N SER A 123 3.33 15.81 7.91
CA SER A 123 4.05 17.06 7.66
C SER A 123 3.20 17.99 6.80
N TYR A 124 3.25 19.29 7.10
CA TYR A 124 2.69 20.36 6.28
C TYR A 124 3.75 21.35 5.80
N ASP A 125 5.01 20.91 5.77
CA ASP A 125 6.10 21.71 5.21
C ASP A 125 5.93 21.86 3.69
N LEU A 126 5.65 23.09 3.26
CA LEU A 126 5.49 23.46 1.85
C LEU A 126 6.75 23.18 1.01
N TYR A 127 7.93 23.08 1.64
CA TYR A 127 9.19 22.80 0.98
C TYR A 127 9.53 21.31 0.93
N GLN A 128 8.89 20.47 1.77
CA GLN A 128 8.99 19.01 1.66
C GLN A 128 8.09 18.43 0.58
N GLY A 129 7.43 19.29 -0.21
CA GLY A 129 6.53 18.97 -1.32
C GLY A 129 6.52 17.49 -1.71
N THR A 130 5.45 16.80 -1.35
CA THR A 130 5.06 15.46 -1.84
C THR A 130 5.87 14.25 -1.38
N SER A 131 6.80 14.37 -0.42
CA SER A 131 7.51 13.23 0.17
C SER A 131 7.15 13.07 1.64
N SER A 132 6.83 11.85 2.09
CA SER A 132 6.56 11.43 3.48
C SER A 132 5.19 11.70 4.09
N VAL A 133 4.30 10.72 3.86
CA VAL A 133 3.22 10.36 4.80
C VAL A 133 3.35 8.88 5.17
N ALA A 134 4.48 8.44 5.71
CA ALA A 134 4.55 7.14 6.38
C ALA A 134 5.59 7.11 7.51
N ALA A 135 5.18 6.44 8.60
CA ALA A 135 5.98 5.99 9.74
C ALA A 135 6.31 7.00 10.86
N LEU A 136 5.36 7.16 11.80
CA LEU A 136 5.66 7.26 13.23
C LEU A 136 4.40 6.94 14.05
N ALA A 137 4.01 5.67 14.05
CA ALA A 137 3.13 5.09 15.06
C ALA A 137 3.96 4.05 15.83
N ALA A 138 4.70 4.51 16.84
CA ALA A 138 5.26 3.64 17.85
C ALA A 138 4.23 3.51 19.00
N PRO A 139 3.80 2.29 19.38
CA PRO A 139 2.91 2.13 20.53
C PRO A 139 3.65 2.47 21.82
N GLN A 140 3.13 3.43 22.58
CA GLN A 140 3.55 3.66 23.96
C GLN A 140 3.05 2.49 24.83
N PRO A 141 3.83 2.00 25.81
CA PRO A 141 3.39 0.94 26.71
C PRO A 141 2.31 1.45 27.65
N THR A 142 1.05 1.07 27.42
CA THR A 142 -0.05 1.28 28.35
C THR A 142 0.09 0.34 29.55
N ARG A 143 0.17 0.98 30.72
CA ARG A 143 0.07 0.36 32.06
C ARG A 143 -1.24 -0.44 32.17
N GLY A 144 -1.13 -1.64 32.71
CA GLY A 144 -2.21 -2.63 32.77
C GLY A 144 -3.41 -2.20 33.59
N TYR A 145 -4.59 -2.45 33.03
CA TYR A 145 -5.83 -2.70 33.76
C TYR A 145 -6.39 -4.05 33.28
N ALA A 146 -6.60 -4.95 34.24
CA ALA A 146 -7.19 -6.26 34.02
C ALA A 146 -8.71 -6.13 33.84
N PHE A 147 -9.24 -6.67 32.76
CA PHE A 147 -10.68 -6.93 32.62
C PHE A 147 -10.95 -8.41 32.32
N VAL A 148 -12.04 -8.87 32.93
CA VAL A 148 -12.46 -10.25 33.11
C VAL A 148 -13.10 -10.80 31.85
N ASN A 149 -12.77 -12.06 31.56
CA ASN A 149 -13.24 -12.88 30.46
C ASN A 149 -14.71 -13.31 30.69
N VAL A 150 -15.61 -13.03 29.74
CA VAL A 150 -16.89 -13.76 29.63
C VAL A 150 -17.06 -14.24 28.19
N ARG A 151 -17.09 -15.57 28.07
CA ARG A 151 -17.34 -16.34 26.84
C ARG A 151 -18.84 -16.36 26.54
N THR A 152 -19.22 -16.12 25.29
CA THR A 152 -20.42 -16.74 24.69
C THR A 152 -20.39 -16.64 23.17
N ALA A 153 -20.52 -17.79 22.51
CA ALA A 153 -20.92 -18.00 21.12
C ALA A 153 -21.48 -19.43 21.03
N PRO A 154 -22.18 -19.86 19.97
CA PRO A 154 -22.89 -19.12 18.92
C PRO A 154 -24.34 -19.64 18.71
N ILE A 155 -25.19 -18.94 17.95
CA ILE A 155 -26.38 -19.54 17.31
C ILE A 155 -26.48 -19.08 15.86
N ILE A 156 -26.60 -20.08 14.98
CA ILE A 156 -26.86 -20.05 13.54
C ILE A 156 -28.36 -19.88 13.30
N ALA A 157 -28.79 -19.05 12.34
CA ALA A 157 -29.95 -19.35 11.48
C ALA A 157 -30.07 -18.33 10.33
N ALA A 158 -30.30 -18.86 9.12
CA ALA A 158 -30.47 -18.15 7.87
C ALA A 158 -31.94 -18.23 7.38
N ALA A 159 -32.39 -17.15 6.71
CA ALA A 159 -33.45 -17.05 5.68
C ALA A 159 -34.92 -17.41 6.08
N PRO A 160 -35.97 -16.96 5.33
CA PRO A 160 -35.97 -16.47 3.95
C PRO A 160 -36.80 -15.20 3.63
N ALA A 161 -36.59 -14.72 2.40
CA ALA A 161 -37.33 -13.67 1.71
C ALA A 161 -38.76 -14.10 1.34
N VAL A 162 -39.72 -13.17 1.47
CA VAL A 162 -41.07 -13.29 0.91
C VAL A 162 -41.36 -12.03 0.10
N ALA A 163 -41.61 -12.23 -1.19
CA ALA A 163 -42.04 -11.22 -2.13
C ALA A 163 -43.57 -11.02 -2.02
N HIS A 164 -44.03 -9.78 -1.90
CA HIS A 164 -45.44 -9.42 -1.99
C HIS A 164 -45.79 -8.94 -3.40
N TYR A 165 -46.75 -9.65 -4.02
CA TYR A 165 -47.48 -9.25 -5.22
C TYR A 165 -48.47 -8.12 -4.91
N ALA A 166 -48.58 -7.15 -5.82
CA ALA A 166 -49.78 -6.30 -5.96
C ALA A 166 -50.11 -6.14 -7.46
N ALA A 167 -51.34 -6.50 -7.81
CA ALA A 167 -51.88 -6.57 -9.16
C ALA A 167 -52.41 -5.21 -9.67
N PRO A 168 -52.50 -5.02 -11.01
CA PRO A 168 -53.16 -3.86 -11.63
C PRO A 168 -54.63 -4.11 -12.01
N VAL A 169 -55.44 -3.05 -11.89
CA VAL A 169 -56.76 -2.82 -12.53
C VAL A 169 -56.47 -2.31 -13.95
N GLY A 170 -57.06 -2.69 -15.09
CA GLY A 170 -58.26 -3.44 -15.43
C GLY A 170 -59.10 -2.60 -16.42
N THR A 171 -59.10 -2.89 -17.73
CA THR A 171 -60.24 -2.64 -18.65
C THR A 171 -60.12 -3.37 -20.00
N ALA A 172 -61.04 -4.33 -20.21
CA ALA A 172 -61.86 -4.61 -21.39
C ALA A 172 -61.26 -4.73 -22.82
N ARG A 173 -61.43 -5.90 -23.46
CA ARG A 173 -62.51 -6.17 -24.46
C ARG A 173 -62.52 -7.63 -24.97
N ARG A 174 -63.74 -8.16 -25.06
CA ARG A 174 -64.32 -9.37 -25.72
C ARG A 174 -63.60 -9.94 -26.96
N ALA A 175 -63.58 -11.28 -27.12
CA ALA A 175 -64.48 -12.14 -27.96
C ALA A 175 -64.02 -13.65 -27.92
N PRO A 176 -64.68 -14.66 -28.56
CA PRO A 176 -65.26 -15.79 -27.81
C PRO A 176 -64.77 -17.22 -28.17
N ILE A 177 -64.89 -18.10 -27.16
CA ILE A 177 -65.39 -19.50 -27.14
C ILE A 177 -65.08 -20.42 -28.34
N ILE A 178 -64.23 -21.45 -28.10
CA ILE A 178 -64.39 -22.81 -28.66
C ILE A 178 -64.07 -23.86 -27.57
N HIS A 179 -64.90 -24.91 -27.55
CA HIS A 179 -64.96 -26.08 -26.67
C HIS A 179 -63.69 -26.97 -26.61
N ALA A 180 -63.42 -27.59 -25.45
CA ALA A 180 -63.50 -29.05 -25.21
C ALA A 180 -62.49 -29.62 -24.17
N ALA A 181 -63.04 -30.21 -23.10
CA ALA A 181 -62.73 -31.49 -22.41
C ALA A 181 -61.29 -31.89 -21.93
N PRO A 182 -61.17 -32.79 -20.90
CA PRO A 182 -60.11 -32.77 -19.88
C PRO A 182 -59.23 -34.07 -19.83
N PRO A 183 -58.60 -34.48 -18.69
CA PRO A 183 -57.14 -34.51 -18.50
C PRO A 183 -56.54 -35.93 -18.42
N VAL A 184 -55.20 -36.05 -18.55
CA VAL A 184 -54.47 -37.29 -18.23
C VAL A 184 -53.39 -37.03 -17.16
N VAL A 185 -53.49 -37.84 -16.12
CA VAL A 185 -52.65 -37.95 -14.93
C VAL A 185 -51.27 -38.52 -15.28
N ALA A 186 -50.20 -37.97 -14.70
CA ALA A 186 -48.93 -38.68 -14.57
C ALA A 186 -48.26 -38.34 -13.23
N THR A 187 -48.54 -39.17 -12.23
CA THR A 187 -47.77 -39.38 -11.01
C THR A 187 -46.35 -39.86 -11.35
N VAL A 188 -45.33 -39.15 -10.86
CA VAL A 188 -43.97 -39.73 -10.72
C VAL A 188 -43.48 -39.52 -9.30
N GLN A 189 -43.44 -40.66 -8.62
CA GLN A 189 -42.95 -40.96 -7.30
C GLN A 189 -41.42 -41.07 -7.37
N ARG A 190 -40.68 -40.30 -6.57
CA ARG A 190 -39.24 -40.54 -6.36
C ARG A 190 -38.95 -40.82 -4.90
N GLN A 191 -38.64 -42.08 -4.65
CA GLN A 191 -38.05 -42.62 -3.44
C GLN A 191 -36.56 -42.22 -3.37
N ALA A 192 -36.10 -41.86 -2.17
CA ALA A 192 -34.70 -41.92 -1.78
C ALA A 192 -34.19 -43.37 -1.84
N PRO A 193 -32.86 -43.61 -1.91
CA PRO A 193 -32.28 -44.14 -0.67
C PRO A 193 -30.76 -43.90 -0.44
N MET A 194 -30.39 -44.20 0.80
CA MET A 194 -29.14 -44.80 1.31
C MET A 194 -27.91 -43.95 1.62
N VAL A 195 -27.62 -43.98 2.92
CA VAL A 195 -26.41 -43.66 3.67
C VAL A 195 -25.28 -44.63 3.29
N ALA A 196 -24.08 -44.10 3.03
CA ALA A 196 -22.85 -44.87 2.97
C ALA A 196 -21.87 -44.39 4.05
N GLN A 197 -21.63 -45.26 5.04
CA GLN A 197 -20.52 -45.19 5.99
C GLN A 197 -19.20 -45.43 5.25
N PHE A 198 -18.20 -44.57 5.46
CA PHE A 198 -16.81 -44.88 5.10
C PHE A 198 -15.93 -44.91 6.34
N ALA A 199 -15.23 -46.03 6.46
CA ALA A 199 -14.32 -46.41 7.52
C ALA A 199 -12.95 -45.72 7.37
N ALA A 200 -12.30 -45.50 8.52
CA ALA A 200 -10.96 -44.91 8.63
C ALA A 200 -9.86 -45.90 8.20
N PRO A 201 -8.73 -45.43 7.61
CA PRO A 201 -7.60 -46.29 7.29
C PRO A 201 -6.66 -46.47 8.48
N GLN A 202 -6.21 -47.72 8.67
CA GLN A 202 -5.25 -48.13 9.68
C GLN A 202 -3.82 -47.68 9.34
N ARG A 203 -3.09 -47.24 10.38
CA ARG A 203 -1.66 -46.95 10.37
C ARG A 203 -0.85 -48.25 10.22
N LEU A 204 -0.11 -48.37 9.12
CA LEU A 204 0.98 -49.34 8.96
C LEU A 204 2.20 -48.90 9.79
N GLN A 205 2.62 -49.75 10.73
CA GLN A 205 3.90 -49.64 11.43
C GLN A 205 4.98 -50.30 10.58
N VAL A 206 6.06 -49.57 10.31
CA VAL A 206 7.29 -50.09 9.69
C VAL A 206 8.35 -50.38 10.77
N PRO A 207 9.10 -51.49 10.65
CA PRO A 207 10.12 -51.87 11.64
C PRO A 207 11.39 -51.03 11.50
N ARG A 208 11.96 -50.65 12.65
CA ARG A 208 13.30 -50.04 12.79
C ARG A 208 14.36 -51.07 12.36
N LEU A 209 15.09 -50.76 11.28
CA LEU A 209 16.32 -51.45 10.93
C LEU A 209 17.52 -50.74 11.58
N SER A 210 18.41 -51.58 12.11
CA SER A 210 19.55 -51.27 12.96
C SER A 210 20.69 -50.52 12.26
N GLN A 211 21.34 -49.66 13.06
CA GLN A 211 22.79 -49.42 13.18
C GLN A 211 23.67 -49.68 11.94
N LEU A 212 24.19 -48.59 11.36
CA LEU A 212 25.48 -48.57 10.67
C LEU A 212 26.30 -47.41 11.23
N ALA A 213 27.41 -47.77 11.88
CA ALA A 213 28.41 -46.87 12.41
C ALA A 213 29.19 -46.21 11.26
N ALA A 214 29.28 -44.88 11.29
CA ALA A 214 30.13 -44.12 10.39
C ALA A 214 31.54 -43.93 11.01
N PRO A 215 32.62 -44.01 10.22
CA PRO A 215 33.98 -43.77 10.70
C PRO A 215 34.26 -42.27 10.89
N GLN A 216 34.97 -41.95 11.97
CA GLN A 216 35.42 -40.59 12.29
C GLN A 216 36.47 -40.09 11.28
N PRO A 217 36.40 -38.82 10.82
CA PRO A 217 37.47 -38.24 10.04
C PRO A 217 38.67 -37.88 10.93
N GLN A 218 39.83 -38.38 10.53
CA GLN A 218 41.13 -38.07 11.13
C GLN A 218 41.44 -36.59 10.98
N ARG A 219 41.77 -35.98 12.13
CA ARG A 219 42.22 -34.60 12.29
C ARG A 219 43.65 -34.46 11.76
N MET A 220 43.80 -34.07 10.49
CA MET A 220 45.11 -33.64 9.98
C MET A 220 45.48 -32.28 10.59
N GLN A 221 46.56 -32.27 11.36
CA GLN A 221 47.20 -31.07 11.87
C GLN A 221 47.93 -30.37 10.72
N VAL A 222 47.45 -29.21 10.31
CA VAL A 222 48.15 -28.38 9.33
C VAL A 222 49.18 -27.53 10.06
N ALA A 223 50.44 -27.66 9.64
CA ALA A 223 51.58 -26.94 10.18
C ALA A 223 51.39 -25.41 10.06
N ARG A 224 51.64 -24.71 11.18
CA ARG A 224 51.77 -23.25 11.22
C ARG A 224 52.96 -22.83 10.37
N VAL A 225 52.70 -22.17 9.25
CA VAL A 225 53.69 -21.39 8.51
C VAL A 225 53.78 -20.01 9.17
N SER A 226 54.96 -19.70 9.70
CA SER A 226 55.30 -18.40 10.29
C SER A 226 55.23 -17.29 9.23
N GLN A 227 54.43 -16.26 9.48
CA GLN A 227 54.46 -15.02 8.71
C GLN A 227 55.66 -14.16 9.15
N PRO A 228 56.44 -13.59 8.23
CA PRO A 228 57.46 -12.59 8.55
C PRO A 228 56.84 -11.22 8.84
N ALA A 229 57.44 -10.51 9.79
CA ALA A 229 57.04 -9.19 10.25
C ALA A 229 57.08 -8.11 9.14
N PRO A 230 56.17 -7.12 9.15
CA PRO A 230 56.22 -6.00 8.23
C PRO A 230 57.36 -5.02 8.56
N PRO A 231 58.03 -4.43 7.55
CA PRO A 231 59.13 -3.49 7.77
C PRO A 231 58.64 -2.16 8.33
N MET A 232 59.45 -1.61 9.25
CA MET A 232 59.26 -0.33 9.91
C MET A 232 59.18 0.82 8.89
N ARG A 233 58.17 1.68 9.07
CA ARG A 233 58.06 2.97 8.38
C ARG A 233 58.97 4.00 9.03
N SER A 234 59.78 4.65 8.21
CA SER A 234 60.63 5.79 8.53
C SER A 234 59.81 7.05 8.92
N PRO A 235 60.38 7.96 9.72
CA PRO A 235 59.68 9.14 10.23
C PRO A 235 59.59 10.26 9.17
N VAL A 236 58.41 10.89 9.09
CA VAL A 236 58.15 12.09 8.28
C VAL A 236 58.30 13.32 9.20
N PRO A 237 58.99 14.39 8.77
CA PRO A 237 59.23 15.55 9.63
C PRO A 237 57.97 16.38 9.86
N MET A 238 57.80 16.75 11.13
CA MET A 238 56.93 17.79 11.66
C MET A 238 57.22 19.15 11.01
N LEU A 239 56.19 19.83 10.49
CA LEU A 239 56.11 21.29 10.44
C LEU A 239 54.70 21.72 10.01
N GLY A 240 54.03 22.51 10.85
CA GLY A 240 52.84 23.26 10.44
C GLY A 240 51.71 23.29 11.46
N SER A 241 51.95 23.92 12.61
CA SER A 241 50.94 24.34 13.57
C SER A 241 49.86 25.20 12.90
N GLY A 242 48.60 24.86 13.12
CA GLY A 242 47.44 25.65 12.74
C GLY A 242 46.23 25.24 13.57
N ALA A 243 46.18 25.74 14.80
CA ALA A 243 45.11 25.51 15.77
C ALA A 243 43.91 26.43 15.50
N VAL A 244 42.77 25.86 15.11
CA VAL A 244 41.37 26.31 15.33
C VAL A 244 40.53 25.06 15.02
N GLY A 245 39.62 24.49 15.80
CA GLY A 245 38.73 24.96 16.85
C GLY A 245 37.35 24.33 16.57
N GLY A 246 36.77 23.61 17.52
CA GLY A 246 35.38 23.09 17.49
C GLY A 246 35.19 21.82 16.65
N GLY A 247 34.71 20.69 17.17
CA GLY A 247 33.56 20.58 18.06
C GLY A 247 32.29 20.54 17.21
N GLY A 248 31.90 19.35 16.75
CA GLY A 248 30.72 19.19 15.91
C GLY A 248 30.59 17.78 15.40
N GLY A 249 30.26 16.84 16.29
CA GLY A 249 29.76 15.53 15.91
C GLY A 249 28.47 15.69 15.12
N GLY A 250 28.61 15.90 13.81
CA GLY A 250 27.53 15.82 12.84
C GLY A 250 27.12 14.37 12.73
N GLY A 251 26.25 13.93 13.64
CA GLY A 251 25.44 12.74 13.45
C GLY A 251 24.62 12.99 12.20
N VAL A 252 25.10 12.44 11.08
CA VAL A 252 24.42 12.38 9.80
C VAL A 252 23.15 11.56 10.04
N GLY A 253 22.10 12.26 10.49
CA GLY A 253 20.73 11.78 10.41
C GLY A 253 20.40 11.74 8.92
N VAL A 254 20.80 10.65 8.26
CA VAL A 254 20.25 10.28 6.97
C VAL A 254 18.77 10.07 7.22
N SER A 255 17.98 11.13 7.09
CA SER A 255 16.58 11.02 6.76
C SER A 255 16.58 10.23 5.46
N ARG A 256 16.43 8.90 5.56
CA ARG A 256 16.22 8.00 4.43
C ARG A 256 14.97 8.54 3.76
N SER A 257 15.14 9.41 2.78
CA SER A 257 14.08 9.83 1.88
C SER A 257 13.43 8.55 1.36
N GLU A 258 12.11 8.45 1.46
CA GLU A 258 11.32 7.32 0.96
C GLU A 258 11.63 6.92 -0.49
N GLY A 259 12.33 7.77 -1.27
CA GLY A 259 12.83 7.52 -2.63
C GLY A 259 13.94 6.47 -2.76
N GLY A 260 13.85 5.38 -1.99
CA GLY A 260 14.73 4.22 -2.15
C GLY A 260 14.06 2.92 -1.71
N LYS A 261 12.73 2.86 -1.65
CA LYS A 261 12.04 1.64 -1.25
C LYS A 261 12.27 0.52 -2.28
N PHE A 262 12.22 0.88 -3.56
CA PHE A 262 12.39 -0.08 -4.66
C PHE A 262 13.85 -0.25 -5.08
N ARG A 263 14.75 0.63 -4.61
CA ARG A 263 16.17 0.55 -4.94
C ARG A 263 16.81 -0.79 -4.54
N GLY A 264 17.46 -1.44 -5.50
CA GLY A 264 18.14 -2.71 -5.31
C GLY A 264 17.23 -3.94 -5.42
N TYR A 265 15.94 -3.76 -5.73
CA TYR A 265 15.00 -4.86 -5.90
C TYR A 265 15.42 -5.79 -7.04
N LEU A 266 15.79 -5.25 -8.22
CA LEU A 266 16.25 -6.07 -9.34
C LEU A 266 17.53 -6.85 -9.01
N ASP A 267 18.45 -6.26 -8.27
CA ASP A 267 19.72 -6.93 -7.92
C ASP A 267 19.47 -8.06 -6.92
N ALA A 268 18.57 -7.84 -5.94
CA ALA A 268 18.11 -8.89 -5.03
C ALA A 268 17.44 -10.05 -5.79
N LEU A 269 16.54 -9.73 -6.73
CA LEU A 269 15.86 -10.72 -7.57
C LEU A 269 16.86 -11.56 -8.37
N LYS A 270 17.80 -10.91 -9.08
CA LYS A 270 18.84 -11.60 -9.87
C LYS A 270 19.70 -12.53 -9.01
N LEU A 271 20.19 -12.05 -7.87
CA LEU A 271 21.02 -12.83 -6.96
C LEU A 271 20.24 -14.02 -6.36
N ALA A 272 18.95 -13.83 -6.06
CA ALA A 272 18.10 -14.89 -5.54
C ALA A 272 17.82 -15.97 -6.61
N THR A 273 17.54 -15.57 -7.86
CA THR A 273 17.37 -16.48 -9.00
C THR A 273 18.66 -17.25 -9.29
N GLU A 274 19.81 -16.56 -9.39
CA GLU A 274 21.13 -17.20 -9.63
C GLU A 274 21.46 -18.21 -8.52
N ARG A 275 21.14 -17.88 -7.27
CA ARG A 275 21.31 -18.80 -6.14
C ARG A 275 20.47 -20.06 -6.29
N GLU A 276 19.24 -19.95 -6.78
CA GLU A 276 18.40 -21.13 -7.03
C GLU A 276 18.96 -22.00 -8.16
N GLU A 277 19.59 -21.40 -9.17
CA GLU A 277 20.32 -22.14 -10.21
C GLU A 277 21.53 -22.92 -9.64
N PHE A 278 22.30 -22.32 -8.73
CA PHE A 278 23.38 -23.01 -8.00
C PHE A 278 22.85 -24.18 -7.15
N ARG A 279 21.71 -24.01 -6.49
CA ARG A 279 21.05 -25.09 -5.74
C ARG A 279 20.60 -26.21 -6.67
N LYS A 280 20.03 -25.87 -7.83
CA LYS A 280 19.59 -26.82 -8.86
C LYS A 280 20.77 -27.61 -9.45
N SER A 281 21.94 -26.97 -9.62
CA SER A 281 23.18 -27.63 -10.07
C SER A 281 23.95 -28.34 -8.97
N ARG A 282 23.46 -28.32 -7.72
CA ARG A 282 24.09 -28.90 -6.51
C ARG A 282 25.42 -28.26 -6.12
N ASP A 283 25.72 -27.04 -6.57
CA ASP A 283 26.84 -26.25 -6.08
C ASP A 283 26.40 -25.38 -4.89
N TYR A 284 26.35 -26.02 -3.72
CA TYR A 284 25.94 -25.37 -2.47
C TYR A 284 26.93 -24.29 -2.01
N ASN A 285 28.20 -24.39 -2.38
CA ASN A 285 29.20 -23.38 -2.03
C ASN A 285 28.94 -22.06 -2.76
N GLY A 286 28.60 -22.13 -4.05
CA GLY A 286 28.15 -20.98 -4.83
C GLY A 286 26.87 -20.36 -4.24
N ALA A 287 25.88 -21.21 -3.95
CA ALA A 287 24.60 -20.76 -3.35
C ALA A 287 24.77 -20.07 -1.98
N ASP A 288 25.68 -20.56 -1.14
CA ASP A 288 25.96 -19.98 0.19
C ASP A 288 26.69 -18.64 0.08
N ARG A 289 27.58 -18.47 -0.91
CA ARG A 289 28.21 -17.17 -1.20
C ARG A 289 27.17 -16.13 -1.61
N LEU A 290 26.23 -16.49 -2.48
CA LEU A 290 25.14 -15.61 -2.88
C LEU A 290 24.19 -15.29 -1.71
N ARG A 291 23.92 -16.26 -0.82
CA ARG A 291 23.16 -16.02 0.42
C ARG A 291 23.83 -14.96 1.30
N ALA A 292 25.16 -15.03 1.46
CA ALA A 292 25.90 -14.06 2.24
C ALA A 292 25.84 -12.65 1.60
N LEU A 293 25.94 -12.55 0.28
CA LEU A 293 25.81 -11.28 -0.46
C LEU A 293 24.40 -10.68 -0.35
N LEU A 294 23.36 -11.52 -0.44
CA LEU A 294 21.97 -11.11 -0.21
C LEU A 294 21.78 -10.56 1.22
N GLN A 295 22.28 -11.29 2.23
CA GLN A 295 22.22 -10.83 3.62
C GLN A 295 23.00 -9.53 3.86
N GLN A 296 24.18 -9.39 3.25
CA GLN A 296 24.96 -8.15 3.31
C GLN A 296 24.21 -6.96 2.70
N SER A 297 23.39 -7.21 1.69
CA SER A 297 22.54 -6.22 1.03
C SER A 297 21.21 -5.96 1.76
N GLY A 298 20.99 -6.59 2.92
CA GLY A 298 19.76 -6.44 3.70
C GLY A 298 18.59 -7.29 3.19
N VAL A 299 18.84 -8.28 2.33
CA VAL A 299 17.82 -9.18 1.80
C VAL A 299 17.67 -10.40 2.70
N THR A 300 16.43 -10.71 3.07
CA THR A 300 16.08 -11.94 3.80
C THR A 300 15.55 -12.97 2.81
N VAL A 301 16.05 -14.20 2.86
CA VAL A 301 15.69 -15.28 1.93
C VAL A 301 14.98 -16.40 2.68
N ASN A 302 13.83 -16.84 2.16
CA ASN A 302 13.06 -17.98 2.63
C ASN A 302 13.09 -19.11 1.60
N ASP A 303 14.00 -20.05 1.84
CA ASP A 303 14.24 -21.22 0.98
C ASP A 303 13.05 -22.16 0.84
N GLN A 304 12.19 -22.24 1.86
CA GLN A 304 11.07 -23.18 1.86
C GLN A 304 9.96 -22.75 0.89
N ASN A 305 9.78 -21.44 0.74
CA ASN A 305 8.72 -20.85 -0.07
C ASN A 305 9.25 -20.28 -1.40
N HIS A 306 10.57 -20.36 -1.64
CA HIS A 306 11.23 -19.69 -2.77
C HIS A 306 10.95 -18.18 -2.83
N THR A 307 10.89 -17.51 -1.66
CA THR A 307 10.62 -16.07 -1.55
C THR A 307 11.77 -15.33 -0.89
N PHE A 308 11.89 -14.04 -1.22
CA PHE A 308 12.83 -13.12 -0.60
C PHE A 308 12.13 -11.82 -0.21
N SER A 309 12.70 -11.11 0.76
CA SER A 309 12.25 -9.79 1.16
C SER A 309 13.39 -8.79 1.22
N VAL A 310 13.17 -7.61 0.61
CA VAL A 310 14.10 -6.49 0.58
C VAL A 310 13.32 -5.20 0.80
N ASN A 311 13.74 -4.35 1.75
CA ASN A 311 13.08 -3.08 2.07
C ASN A 311 11.55 -3.18 2.33
N GLY A 312 11.09 -4.32 2.87
CA GLY A 312 9.66 -4.59 3.10
C GLY A 312 8.86 -4.94 1.84
N LEU A 313 9.52 -5.08 0.69
CA LEU A 313 8.95 -5.70 -0.51
C LEU A 313 9.21 -7.20 -0.43
N GLU A 314 8.27 -8.00 -0.90
CA GLU A 314 8.39 -9.46 -1.00
C GLU A 314 8.31 -9.88 -2.47
N GLY A 315 9.22 -10.75 -2.89
CA GLY A 315 9.28 -11.30 -4.23
C GLY A 315 9.51 -12.81 -4.23
N SER A 316 9.17 -13.46 -5.32
CA SER A 316 9.46 -14.87 -5.59
C SER A 316 10.66 -15.02 -6.51
N TYR A 317 11.44 -16.09 -6.32
CA TYR A 317 12.50 -16.53 -7.23
C TYR A 317 12.30 -17.97 -7.70
N ASP A 318 11.07 -18.48 -7.67
CA ASP A 318 10.76 -19.81 -8.19
C ASP A 318 11.02 -19.92 -9.70
N LEU A 319 12.00 -20.73 -10.07
CA LEU A 319 12.41 -20.97 -11.46
C LEU A 319 11.31 -21.61 -12.32
N ASN A 320 10.32 -22.25 -11.72
CA ASN A 320 9.25 -22.92 -12.45
C ASN A 320 8.08 -21.97 -12.76
N ALA A 321 7.80 -21.04 -11.85
CA ALA A 321 6.73 -20.06 -12.01
C ALA A 321 7.13 -18.91 -12.97
N GLY A 322 8.42 -18.59 -13.03
CA GLY A 322 8.91 -17.40 -13.73
C GLY A 322 8.66 -16.13 -12.92
N PHE A 323 8.73 -14.97 -13.59
CA PHE A 323 8.46 -13.67 -12.96
C PHE A 323 6.97 -13.36 -12.99
N SER A 324 6.35 -13.14 -11.83
CA SER A 324 4.97 -12.69 -11.74
C SER A 324 4.86 -11.20 -12.06
N SER A 325 3.62 -10.73 -12.29
CA SER A 325 3.32 -9.32 -12.50
C SER A 325 3.82 -8.43 -11.36
N ARG A 326 3.84 -8.95 -10.12
CA ARG A 326 4.33 -8.22 -8.94
C ARG A 326 5.83 -7.94 -9.04
N GLU A 327 6.65 -8.94 -9.39
CA GLU A 327 8.10 -8.71 -9.55
C GLU A 327 8.36 -7.68 -10.67
N ILE A 328 7.64 -7.80 -11.79
CA ILE A 328 7.74 -6.85 -12.91
C ILE A 328 7.35 -5.43 -12.46
N GLN A 329 6.27 -5.31 -11.69
CA GLN A 329 5.81 -4.03 -11.15
C GLN A 329 6.88 -3.38 -10.26
N TYR A 330 7.51 -4.13 -9.35
CA TYR A 330 8.55 -3.59 -8.48
C TYR A 330 9.80 -3.13 -9.23
N VAL A 331 10.23 -3.87 -10.27
CA VAL A 331 11.34 -3.44 -11.13
C VAL A 331 10.97 -2.17 -11.93
N ALA A 332 9.72 -2.07 -12.39
CA ALA A 332 9.23 -0.87 -13.07
C ALA A 332 9.15 0.35 -12.12
N LEU A 333 8.76 0.14 -10.85
CA LEU A 333 8.77 1.18 -9.81
C LEU A 333 10.20 1.62 -9.47
N GLU A 334 11.17 0.69 -9.35
CA GLU A 334 12.59 1.02 -9.18
C GLU A 334 13.12 1.88 -10.34
N ARG A 335 12.67 1.61 -11.56
CA ARG A 335 13.02 2.41 -12.74
C ARG A 335 12.47 3.81 -12.63
N GLU A 336 11.22 3.96 -12.23
CA GLU A 336 10.59 5.27 -12.08
C GLU A 336 11.27 6.09 -10.97
N GLU A 337 11.66 5.46 -9.85
CA GLU A 337 12.50 6.10 -8.83
C GLU A 337 13.84 6.57 -9.41
N SER A 338 14.51 5.72 -10.21
CA SER A 338 15.80 6.06 -10.83
C SER A 338 15.67 7.26 -11.78
N ARG A 339 14.59 7.32 -12.57
CA ARG A 339 14.31 8.46 -13.46
C ARG A 339 14.07 9.75 -12.68
N ARG A 340 13.29 9.70 -11.59
CA ARG A 340 13.06 10.85 -10.71
C ARG A 340 14.34 11.32 -10.03
N GLY A 341 15.18 10.38 -9.61
CA GLY A 341 16.52 10.62 -9.06
C GLY A 341 17.57 11.04 -10.08
N ARG A 342 17.21 11.14 -11.37
CA ARG A 342 18.11 11.45 -12.50
C ARG A 342 19.25 10.44 -12.70
N ASP A 343 19.11 9.22 -12.17
CA ASP A 343 19.99 8.09 -12.46
C ASP A 343 19.51 7.38 -13.73
N TYR A 344 19.70 8.04 -14.87
CA TYR A 344 19.25 7.52 -16.16
C TYR A 344 19.96 6.24 -16.56
N ALA A 345 21.24 6.08 -16.17
CA ALA A 345 22.00 4.86 -16.45
C ALA A 345 21.38 3.64 -15.77
N ARG A 346 21.00 3.75 -14.49
CA ARG A 346 20.25 2.68 -13.81
C ARG A 346 18.88 2.48 -14.45
N GLY A 347 18.16 3.57 -14.73
CA GLY A 347 16.84 3.51 -15.38
C GLY A 347 16.83 2.78 -16.73
N ASP A 348 17.85 3.00 -17.56
CA ASP A 348 18.02 2.31 -18.84
C ASP A 348 18.38 0.83 -18.65
N SER A 349 19.26 0.50 -17.69
CA SER A 349 19.55 -0.90 -17.38
C SER A 349 18.33 -1.70 -16.90
N LEU A 350 17.42 -1.04 -16.17
CA LEU A 350 16.15 -1.60 -15.73
C LEU A 350 15.19 -1.79 -16.90
N ARG A 351 15.12 -0.81 -17.82
CA ARG A 351 14.33 -0.90 -19.06
C ARG A 351 14.83 -2.07 -19.92
N ASP A 352 16.13 -2.20 -20.14
CA ASP A 352 16.72 -3.27 -20.94
C ASP A 352 16.43 -4.64 -20.34
N TRP A 353 16.49 -4.76 -19.01
CA TRP A 353 16.13 -6.00 -18.34
C TRP A 353 14.66 -6.34 -18.52
N LEU A 354 13.75 -5.36 -18.37
CA LEU A 354 12.31 -5.54 -18.59
C LEU A 354 12.01 -5.94 -20.05
N SER A 355 12.67 -5.32 -21.02
CA SER A 355 12.54 -5.68 -22.45
C SER A 355 13.03 -7.11 -22.73
N LYS A 356 14.10 -7.57 -22.07
CA LYS A 356 14.55 -8.97 -22.17
C LYS A 356 13.53 -9.97 -21.62
N GLN A 357 12.68 -9.55 -20.66
CA GLN A 357 11.56 -10.36 -20.17
C GLN A 357 10.30 -10.22 -21.03
N ASN A 358 10.40 -9.63 -22.24
CA ASN A 358 9.27 -9.34 -23.13
C ASN A 358 8.20 -8.44 -22.49
N VAL A 359 8.60 -7.51 -21.61
CA VAL A 359 7.72 -6.51 -21.01
C VAL A 359 7.78 -5.22 -21.83
N THR A 360 6.62 -4.72 -22.23
CA THR A 360 6.47 -3.42 -22.89
C THR A 360 6.08 -2.37 -21.84
N LEU A 361 6.77 -1.23 -21.83
CA LEU A 361 6.49 -0.11 -20.93
C LEU A 361 5.85 1.05 -21.70
N ASP A 362 4.75 1.59 -21.18
CA ASP A 362 4.19 2.88 -21.60
C ASP A 362 4.49 3.93 -20.52
N ASP A 363 5.53 4.73 -20.78
CA ASP A 363 6.01 5.80 -19.89
C ASP A 363 5.00 6.94 -19.74
N LYS A 364 4.03 7.09 -20.66
CA LYS A 364 3.05 8.18 -20.62
C LYS A 364 1.91 7.87 -19.67
N THR A 365 1.48 6.61 -19.63
CA THR A 365 0.39 6.15 -18.76
C THR A 365 0.88 5.48 -17.48
N HIS A 366 2.20 5.33 -17.32
CA HIS A 366 2.81 4.57 -16.21
C HIS A 366 2.25 3.15 -16.11
N THR A 367 2.11 2.47 -17.25
CA THR A 367 1.60 1.10 -17.34
C THR A 367 2.56 0.18 -18.07
N PHE A 368 2.57 -1.10 -17.71
CA PHE A 368 3.36 -2.14 -18.38
C PHE A 368 2.45 -3.24 -18.92
N THR A 369 2.90 -3.93 -19.97
CA THR A 369 2.22 -5.09 -20.56
C THR A 369 3.21 -6.23 -20.69
N MET A 370 2.88 -7.38 -20.11
CA MET A 370 3.68 -8.61 -20.15
C MET A 370 3.35 -9.45 -21.39
N ALA A 371 4.19 -10.43 -21.71
CA ALA A 371 3.99 -11.32 -22.87
C ALA A 371 2.73 -12.19 -22.79
N ASN A 372 2.24 -12.49 -21.58
CA ASN A 372 0.99 -13.19 -21.32
C ASN A 372 -0.26 -12.29 -21.50
N GLY A 373 -0.08 -11.00 -21.81
CA GLY A 373 -1.15 -10.02 -21.95
C GLY A 373 -1.57 -9.35 -20.64
N GLU A 374 -1.00 -9.74 -19.50
CA GLU A 374 -1.25 -9.05 -18.22
C GLU A 374 -0.75 -7.61 -18.27
N VAL A 375 -1.55 -6.71 -17.71
CA VAL A 375 -1.26 -5.28 -17.64
C VAL A 375 -1.17 -4.87 -16.18
N GLY A 376 -0.19 -4.04 -15.84
CA GLY A 376 -0.08 -3.45 -14.51
C GLY A 376 0.33 -1.98 -14.58
N SER A 377 0.29 -1.29 -13.43
CA SER A 377 0.71 0.11 -13.30
C SER A 377 1.94 0.24 -12.41
N TYR A 378 2.82 1.16 -12.74
CA TYR A 378 3.99 1.55 -11.95
C TYR A 378 3.96 3.05 -11.58
N ASP A 379 2.77 3.61 -11.41
CA ASP A 379 2.62 4.98 -10.92
C ASP A 379 2.97 5.06 -9.43
N LEU A 380 4.07 5.71 -9.08
CA LEU A 380 4.54 5.87 -7.70
C LEU A 380 3.51 6.54 -6.77
N TYR A 381 2.54 7.30 -7.29
CA TYR A 381 1.52 7.94 -6.46
C TYR A 381 0.28 7.08 -6.23
N ASN A 382 0.01 6.11 -7.11
CA ASN A 382 -1.19 5.30 -7.09
C ASN A 382 -0.86 3.81 -7.33
N TRP A 383 0.23 3.34 -6.72
CA TRP A 383 0.61 1.94 -6.83
C TRP A 383 -0.01 1.11 -5.71
N ALA A 384 -0.49 -0.06 -6.07
CA ALA A 384 -0.80 -1.17 -5.19
C ALA A 384 -0.16 -2.44 -5.77
N PRO A 385 0.32 -3.38 -4.94
CA PRO A 385 0.82 -4.67 -5.43
C PRO A 385 -0.23 -5.35 -6.31
N THR A 386 0.18 -5.84 -7.49
CA THR A 386 -0.74 -6.45 -8.46
C THR A 386 -1.50 -7.68 -7.94
N ASP A 387 -1.01 -8.37 -6.92
CA ASP A 387 -1.70 -9.54 -6.35
C ASP A 387 -3.04 -9.17 -5.67
N ASP A 388 -3.22 -7.90 -5.27
CA ASP A 388 -4.48 -7.42 -4.69
C ASP A 388 -5.50 -6.98 -5.77
N LEU A 389 -5.13 -7.04 -7.06
CA LEU A 389 -5.86 -6.45 -8.17
C LEU A 389 -6.54 -7.47 -9.10
N ALA A 390 -7.06 -8.58 -8.57
CA ALA A 390 -7.98 -9.45 -9.32
C ALA A 390 -9.26 -8.73 -9.84
N SER A 391 -9.38 -7.42 -9.65
CA SER A 391 -10.49 -6.57 -10.06
C SER A 391 -10.11 -5.29 -10.84
N PHE A 392 -8.85 -5.10 -11.30
CA PHE A 392 -8.51 -3.89 -12.06
C PHE A 392 -8.96 -3.99 -13.53
N GLU A 393 -10.17 -3.51 -13.80
CA GLU A 393 -10.67 -3.31 -15.16
C GLU A 393 -9.82 -2.22 -15.83
N PRO A 394 -9.16 -2.49 -16.99
CA PRO A 394 -8.32 -1.49 -17.64
C PRO A 394 -9.18 -0.26 -18.00
N PRO A 395 -8.66 0.97 -17.84
CA PRO A 395 -9.41 2.17 -18.19
C PRO A 395 -9.81 2.08 -19.67
N HIS A 396 -11.12 1.99 -19.91
CA HIS A 396 -11.67 1.98 -21.27
C HIS A 396 -11.07 3.15 -22.04
N LYS A 397 -10.26 2.83 -23.07
CA LYS A 397 -9.79 3.82 -24.04
C LYS A 397 -11.03 4.48 -24.63
N GLN A 398 -11.33 5.71 -24.20
CA GLN A 398 -12.41 6.48 -24.83
C GLN A 398 -12.10 6.58 -26.32
N PRO A 399 -13.06 6.24 -27.21
CA PRO A 399 -12.85 6.36 -28.63
C PRO A 399 -12.52 7.83 -28.93
N ARG A 400 -11.40 8.06 -29.61
CA ARG A 400 -11.11 9.38 -30.19
C ARG A 400 -12.20 9.64 -31.24
N ILE A 401 -13.05 10.63 -30.98
CA ILE A 401 -14.00 11.20 -31.95
C ILE A 401 -13.22 12.11 -32.91
#